data_AF-A0A024WU10-F1
#
_entry.id   AF-A0A024WU10-F1
#
_cell.length_a   1.000
_cell.length_b   1.000
_cell.length_c   1.000
_cell.angle_alpha   90.00
_cell.angle_beta   90.00
_cell.angle_gamma   90.00
#
_symmetry.space_group_name_H-M   'P 1'
#
loop_
_entity.id
_entity.type
_entity.pdbx_description
1 polymer ?
#
loop_
_entity_poly.entity_id
_entity_poly.type
_entity_poly.pdbx_seq_one_letter_code
_entity_poly.pdbx_strand_id
1 'polypeptide(L)'
;MEEEKKKNIEPINNQDLFIKPFIDILNKKRVLYKYVFLFNNYKFKFKIVSTYYEYLMVCNNLLRDVTTCNLFYDRYIFYDMIGKSLYFPYILYIYEPETYNNINSSNFESIKFIKSSILNIEQIILKGKLKNEKYFKKNSNNLNNQKIYSFFNAEDIKSEINNYYLPNKTKKIVGYVEIYLLFHMARLFDSRIERLVIHKEYRNKSLGLLIMYISIYLLKYIYHCNRCDLTVENEIALKLYKKLNFINVPTNVYRLNLYTNYNILSNNYSIQNDIENIQTFMHNINTKNKK
;
A
#
# COMPACT_ATOMS: atom_id res chain seq x y z
N MET A 1 45.82 7.24 28.49
CA MET A 1 45.30 5.89 28.23
C MET A 1 43.81 5.97 28.48
N GLU A 2 43.03 5.74 27.43
CA GLU A 2 41.69 6.29 27.21
C GLU A 2 40.62 5.78 28.18
N GLU A 3 39.74 6.70 28.57
CA GLU A 3 38.51 6.46 29.33
C GLU A 3 37.46 5.74 28.46
N GLU A 4 37.24 4.44 28.69
CA GLU A 4 36.03 3.77 28.19
C GLU A 4 34.83 4.12 29.07
N LYS A 5 34.11 5.18 28.68
CA LYS A 5 32.73 5.42 29.11
C LYS A 5 31.87 4.22 28.70
N LYS A 6 31.58 3.33 29.65
CA LYS A 6 30.48 2.35 29.54
C LYS A 6 29.20 3.12 29.19
N LYS A 7 28.80 3.08 27.92
CA LYS A 7 27.46 3.50 27.50
C LYS A 7 26.47 2.57 28.20
N ASN A 8 25.77 3.08 29.20
CA ASN A 8 24.52 2.49 29.67
C ASN A 8 23.54 2.53 28.50
N ILE A 9 23.55 1.49 27.67
CA ILE A 9 22.45 1.19 26.78
C ILE A 9 21.37 0.63 27.71
N GLU A 10 20.43 1.47 28.12
CA GLU A 10 19.20 0.97 28.74
C GLU A 10 18.62 -0.08 27.77
N PRO A 11 18.40 -1.33 28.20
CA PRO A 11 17.74 -2.29 27.35
C PRO A 11 16.34 -1.75 27.10
N ILE A 12 16.01 -1.46 25.84
CA ILE A 12 14.65 -1.17 25.41
C ILE A 12 13.86 -2.48 25.51
N ASN A 13 13.61 -2.92 26.74
CA ASN A 13 12.90 -4.15 27.07
C ASN A 13 11.44 -3.83 27.41
N ASN A 14 10.86 -2.89 26.68
CA ASN A 14 9.46 -2.52 26.84
C ASN A 14 8.61 -3.41 25.93
N GLN A 15 8.62 -4.72 26.23
CA GLN A 15 7.95 -5.73 25.41
C GLN A 15 6.44 -5.41 25.27
N ASP A 16 5.85 -4.81 26.28
CA ASP A 16 4.43 -4.42 26.29
C ASP A 16 4.09 -3.36 25.23
N LEU A 17 5.04 -2.50 24.85
CA LEU A 17 4.83 -1.48 23.80
C LEU A 17 4.60 -2.10 22.42
N PHE A 18 5.22 -3.25 22.10
CA PHE A 18 5.07 -3.89 20.79
C PHE A 18 3.88 -4.86 20.73
N ILE A 19 3.54 -5.51 21.85
CA ILE A 19 2.49 -6.54 21.91
C ILE A 19 1.14 -5.95 21.49
N LYS A 20 0.82 -4.73 21.93
CA LYS A 20 -0.47 -4.11 21.65
C LYS A 20 -0.70 -3.81 20.16
N PRO A 21 0.22 -3.11 19.43
CA PRO A 21 0.11 -2.96 17.98
C PRO A 21 0.01 -4.28 17.21
N PHE A 22 0.76 -5.30 17.64
CA PHE A 22 0.76 -6.63 17.04
C PHE A 22 -0.60 -7.32 17.19
N ILE A 23 -1.15 -7.32 18.41
CA ILE A 23 -2.49 -7.86 18.71
C ILE A 23 -3.58 -7.09 17.97
N ASP A 24 -3.47 -5.76 17.85
CA ASP A 24 -4.44 -4.97 17.10
C ASP A 24 -4.50 -5.42 15.62
N ILE A 25 -3.34 -5.60 14.96
CA ILE A 25 -3.28 -6.08 13.57
C ILE A 25 -3.89 -7.47 13.42
N LEU A 26 -3.57 -8.39 14.35
CA LEU A 26 -4.15 -9.73 14.39
C LEU A 26 -5.67 -9.71 14.56
N ASN A 27 -6.17 -8.83 15.44
CA ASN A 27 -7.59 -8.63 15.70
C ASN A 27 -8.29 -7.77 14.66
N LYS A 28 -7.73 -7.65 13.44
CA LYS A 28 -8.32 -6.90 12.33
C LYS A 28 -8.60 -5.44 12.72
N LYS A 29 -7.81 -4.88 13.63
CA LYS A 29 -7.80 -3.45 13.92
C LYS A 29 -6.61 -2.83 13.21
N ARG A 30 -6.82 -1.64 12.68
CA ARG A 30 -5.80 -0.92 11.95
C ARG A 30 -5.75 0.51 12.43
N VAL A 31 -4.54 0.93 12.75
CA VAL A 31 -4.28 2.32 13.03
C VAL A 31 -4.09 3.04 11.69
N LEU A 32 -4.95 4.02 11.44
CA LEU A 32 -4.81 4.89 10.29
C LEU A 32 -3.76 5.94 10.62
N TYR A 33 -2.66 5.92 9.89
CA TYR A 33 -1.61 6.92 10.02
C TYR A 33 -1.71 7.95 8.90
N LYS A 34 -1.51 9.21 9.30
CA LYS A 34 -1.45 10.35 8.40
C LYS A 34 -0.27 11.21 8.80
N TYR A 35 0.60 11.50 7.85
CA TYR A 35 1.70 12.44 8.04
C TYR A 35 1.37 13.71 7.28
N VAL A 36 1.50 14.85 7.95
CA VAL A 36 1.35 16.17 7.33
C VAL A 36 2.56 16.98 7.70
N PHE A 37 3.23 17.52 6.69
CA PHE A 37 4.43 18.33 6.87
C PHE A 37 4.46 19.43 5.83
N LEU A 38 5.19 20.50 6.14
CA LEU A 38 5.51 21.58 5.21
C LEU A 38 6.95 21.40 4.76
N PHE A 39 7.20 21.55 3.47
CA PHE A 39 8.55 21.54 2.92
C PHE A 39 8.57 22.41 1.65
N ASN A 40 9.53 23.33 1.56
CA ASN A 40 9.66 24.29 0.45
C ASN A 40 8.34 25.00 0.09
N ASN A 41 7.61 25.51 1.09
CA ASN A 41 6.31 26.19 0.94
C ASN A 41 5.16 25.32 0.40
N TYR A 42 5.37 24.01 0.25
CA TYR A 42 4.32 23.06 -0.06
C TYR A 42 3.90 22.31 1.19
N LYS A 43 2.59 22.11 1.35
CA LYS A 43 2.08 21.10 2.28
C LYS A 43 2.05 19.75 1.61
N PHE A 44 2.49 18.75 2.34
CA PHE A 44 2.39 17.36 1.96
C PHE A 44 1.45 16.62 2.89
N LYS A 45 0.79 15.59 2.35
CA LYS A 45 -0.01 14.67 3.15
C LYS A 45 0.21 13.25 2.67
N PHE A 46 0.86 12.45 3.50
CA PHE A 46 1.02 11.01 3.28
C PHE A 46 -0.04 10.27 4.09
N LYS A 47 -0.88 9.47 3.41
CA LYS A 47 -1.93 8.67 4.07
C LYS A 47 -2.32 7.45 3.24
N ILE A 48 -3.01 6.52 3.88
CA ILE A 48 -3.63 5.38 3.21
C ILE A 48 -4.66 5.85 2.17
N VAL A 49 -4.73 5.17 1.01
CA VAL A 49 -5.83 5.32 0.04
C VAL A 49 -7.14 4.97 0.74
N SER A 50 -8.15 5.82 0.67
CA SER A 50 -9.34 5.69 1.52
C SER A 50 -10.67 5.77 0.78
N THR A 51 -10.64 6.12 -0.49
CA THR A 51 -11.83 6.28 -1.32
C THR A 51 -11.56 5.71 -2.69
N TYR A 52 -12.59 5.16 -3.31
CA TYR A 52 -12.48 4.56 -4.63
C TYR A 52 -12.00 5.58 -5.68
N TYR A 53 -12.43 6.85 -5.58
CA TYR A 53 -11.89 7.93 -6.40
C TYR A 53 -10.35 8.06 -6.30
N GLU A 54 -9.77 7.92 -5.10
CA GLU A 54 -8.31 8.01 -4.92
C GLU A 54 -7.61 6.81 -5.59
N TYR A 55 -8.21 5.63 -5.53
CA TYR A 55 -7.73 4.44 -6.22
C TYR A 55 -7.72 4.64 -7.74
N LEU A 56 -8.85 5.08 -8.33
CA LEU A 56 -8.93 5.37 -9.76
C LEU A 56 -7.88 6.40 -10.21
N MET A 57 -7.67 7.45 -9.43
CA MET A 57 -6.65 8.47 -9.72
C MET A 57 -5.22 7.90 -9.68
N VAL A 58 -4.93 7.00 -8.74
CA VAL A 58 -3.63 6.29 -8.69
C VAL A 58 -3.48 5.41 -9.93
N CYS A 59 -4.49 4.62 -10.27
CA CYS A 59 -4.49 3.75 -11.44
C CYS A 59 -4.26 4.56 -12.73
N ASN A 60 -4.99 5.66 -12.92
CA ASN A 60 -4.93 6.47 -14.13
C ASN A 60 -3.65 7.31 -14.26
N ASN A 61 -3.19 7.94 -13.16
CA ASN A 61 -2.13 8.97 -13.25
C ASN A 61 -0.76 8.48 -12.82
N LEU A 62 -0.67 7.42 -12.01
CA LEU A 62 0.60 6.91 -11.50
C LEU A 62 0.94 5.56 -12.09
N LEU A 63 0.00 4.62 -12.05
CA LEU A 63 0.28 3.22 -12.42
C LEU A 63 0.19 2.96 -13.92
N ARG A 64 -0.67 3.67 -14.64
CA ARG A 64 -0.99 3.42 -16.06
C ARG A 64 0.22 3.18 -16.96
N ASP A 65 1.28 3.96 -16.80
CA ASP A 65 2.47 3.90 -17.67
C ASP A 65 3.60 3.04 -17.10
N VAL A 66 3.41 2.42 -15.92
CA VAL A 66 4.45 1.67 -15.19
C VAL A 66 3.98 0.29 -14.72
N THR A 67 2.73 -0.08 -15.01
CA THR A 67 2.15 -1.38 -14.68
C THR A 67 1.75 -2.11 -15.96
N THR A 68 1.97 -3.42 -15.98
CA THR A 68 1.42 -4.31 -17.01
C THR A 68 0.01 -4.80 -16.66
N CYS A 69 -0.54 -4.35 -15.52
CA CYS A 69 -1.89 -4.67 -15.08
C CYS A 69 -2.93 -3.88 -15.88
N ASN A 70 -3.74 -4.58 -16.68
CA ASN A 70 -4.81 -4.01 -17.50
C ASN A 70 -6.20 -4.17 -16.88
N LEU A 71 -6.33 -5.00 -15.84
CA LEU A 71 -7.55 -5.16 -15.05
C LEU A 71 -7.49 -4.38 -13.74
N PHE A 72 -8.62 -3.77 -13.39
CA PHE A 72 -8.79 -2.98 -12.17
C PHE A 72 -10.04 -3.41 -11.41
N TYR A 73 -9.98 -3.24 -10.09
CA TYR A 73 -11.01 -3.66 -9.17
C TYR A 73 -12.15 -2.64 -9.14
N ASP A 74 -13.40 -3.11 -9.18
CA ASP A 74 -14.56 -2.26 -8.88
C ASP A 74 -14.54 -1.70 -7.46
N ARG A 75 -15.49 -0.80 -7.20
CA ARG A 75 -15.61 -0.14 -5.90
C ARG A 75 -15.78 -1.12 -4.74
N TYR A 76 -16.46 -2.26 -4.96
CA TYR A 76 -16.76 -3.22 -3.91
C TYR A 76 -15.49 -3.99 -3.52
N ILE A 77 -14.78 -4.54 -4.50
CA ILE A 77 -13.50 -5.22 -4.27
C ILE A 77 -12.49 -4.25 -3.67
N PHE A 78 -12.41 -3.01 -4.16
CA PHE A 78 -11.54 -1.98 -3.61
C PHE A 78 -11.75 -1.78 -2.10
N TYR A 79 -13.00 -1.64 -1.65
CA TYR A 79 -13.29 -1.44 -0.22
C TYR A 79 -12.94 -2.68 0.61
N ASP A 80 -13.20 -3.87 0.09
CA ASP A 80 -12.84 -5.10 0.79
C ASP A 80 -11.32 -5.26 0.93
N MET A 81 -10.57 -4.88 -0.11
CA MET A 81 -9.11 -4.89 -0.09
C MET A 81 -8.54 -3.86 0.87
N ILE A 82 -9.02 -2.61 0.83
CA ILE A 82 -8.51 -1.57 1.74
C ILE A 82 -8.83 -1.86 3.21
N GLY A 83 -9.89 -2.64 3.43
CA GLY A 83 -10.25 -3.16 4.73
C GLY A 83 -9.22 -4.15 5.31
N LYS A 84 -8.41 -4.85 4.50
CA LYS A 84 -7.49 -5.89 5.03
C LYS A 84 -6.43 -5.29 5.95
N SER A 85 -6.12 -5.99 7.05
CA SER A 85 -5.20 -5.52 8.09
C SER A 85 -3.71 -5.60 7.71
N LEU A 86 -3.37 -6.28 6.61
CA LEU A 86 -1.98 -6.50 6.16
C LEU A 86 -1.60 -5.75 4.89
N TYR A 87 -2.54 -4.99 4.32
CA TYR A 87 -2.33 -4.30 3.06
C TYR A 87 -2.47 -2.80 3.24
N PHE A 88 -1.38 -2.08 2.96
CA PHE A 88 -1.27 -0.65 3.21
C PHE A 88 -0.84 0.13 1.97
N PRO A 89 -1.80 0.47 1.08
CA PRO A 89 -1.54 1.35 -0.03
C PRO A 89 -1.56 2.81 0.44
N TYR A 90 -0.41 3.47 0.39
CA TYR A 90 -0.25 4.87 0.76
C TYR A 90 -0.13 5.77 -0.46
N ILE A 91 -0.68 6.98 -0.35
CA ILE A 91 -0.56 8.06 -1.32
C ILE A 91 0.08 9.29 -0.68
N LEU A 92 0.92 9.96 -1.46
CA LEU A 92 1.47 11.27 -1.15
C LEU A 92 0.70 12.33 -1.93
N TYR A 93 0.11 13.26 -1.20
CA TYR A 93 -0.44 14.49 -1.73
C TYR A 93 0.53 15.65 -1.62
N ILE A 94 0.51 16.54 -2.60
CA ILE A 94 1.02 17.90 -2.53
C ILE A 94 -0.14 18.90 -2.61
N TYR A 95 -0.05 20.01 -1.88
CA TYR A 95 -0.99 21.11 -1.93
C TYR A 95 -0.31 22.35 -2.51
N GLU A 96 -0.96 23.05 -3.44
CA GLU A 96 -0.43 24.25 -4.07
C GLU A 96 -0.32 25.44 -3.09
N PRO A 97 0.67 26.34 -3.28
CA PRO A 97 1.10 27.32 -2.28
C PRO A 97 0.07 28.41 -1.96
N GLU A 98 -0.86 28.71 -2.88
CA GLU A 98 -1.81 29.84 -2.78
C GLU A 98 -2.76 29.80 -1.56
N THR A 99 -2.74 28.70 -0.79
CA THR A 99 -3.59 28.52 0.40
C THR A 99 -2.87 28.68 1.75
N TYR A 100 -1.58 29.05 1.78
CA TYR A 100 -0.80 29.15 3.04
C TYR A 100 -0.49 30.58 3.53
N ASN A 101 -0.93 31.62 2.82
CA ASN A 101 -0.59 33.02 3.13
C ASN A 101 -1.06 33.53 4.51
N ASN A 102 -1.90 32.78 5.25
CA ASN A 102 -2.40 33.17 6.58
C ASN A 102 -1.97 32.21 7.71
N ILE A 103 -0.95 31.37 7.51
CA ILE A 103 -0.43 30.52 8.58
C ILE A 103 0.90 31.10 9.05
N ASN A 104 0.93 31.60 10.28
CA ASN A 104 2.15 32.07 10.96
C ASN A 104 3.29 31.08 10.71
N SER A 105 4.29 31.53 9.94
CA SER A 105 5.49 30.78 9.56
C SER A 105 6.27 30.25 10.78
N SER A 106 6.06 30.85 11.95
CA SER A 106 6.69 30.49 13.23
C SER A 106 6.18 29.19 13.88
N ASN A 107 5.13 28.53 13.35
CA ASN A 107 4.51 27.35 14.01
C ASN A 107 4.85 25.97 13.39
N PHE A 108 5.82 25.91 12.45
CA PHE A 108 6.10 24.70 11.66
C PHE A 108 7.59 24.37 11.47
N GLU A 109 8.42 24.61 12.48
CA GLU A 109 9.82 24.13 12.48
C GLU A 109 9.94 22.60 12.64
N SER A 110 8.85 21.87 12.94
CA SER A 110 8.89 20.42 13.15
C SER A 110 7.88 19.63 12.32
N ILE A 111 8.32 18.48 11.82
CA ILE A 111 7.49 17.45 11.16
C ILE A 111 6.42 16.99 12.17
N LYS A 112 5.12 17.21 11.88
CA LYS A 112 4.03 16.78 12.77
C LYS A 112 3.51 15.41 12.37
N PHE A 113 3.83 14.40 13.16
CA PHE A 113 3.21 13.09 13.05
C PHE A 113 1.82 13.11 13.69
N ILE A 114 0.77 12.79 12.93
CA ILE A 114 -0.61 12.83 13.41
C ILE A 114 -1.19 11.41 13.38
N LYS A 115 -1.19 10.74 14.53
CA LYS A 115 -1.95 9.51 14.73
C LYS A 115 -3.45 9.85 14.67
N SER A 116 -4.21 9.28 13.74
CA SER A 116 -5.62 9.68 13.58
C SER A 116 -6.59 8.87 14.42
N SER A 117 -6.56 7.54 14.34
CA SER A 117 -7.49 6.64 15.04
C SER A 117 -7.14 5.17 14.80
N ILE A 118 -7.45 4.33 15.78
CA ILE A 118 -7.51 2.87 15.62
C ILE A 118 -8.95 2.52 15.26
N LEU A 119 -9.17 1.82 14.15
CA LEU A 119 -10.49 1.42 13.68
C LEU A 119 -10.49 -0.06 13.33
N ASN A 120 -11.64 -0.72 13.49
CA ASN A 120 -11.83 -2.05 12.91
C ASN A 120 -12.05 -1.97 11.39
N ILE A 121 -11.95 -3.10 10.69
CA ILE A 121 -12.08 -3.19 9.24
C ILE A 121 -13.43 -2.62 8.77
N GLU A 122 -14.51 -2.94 9.46
CA GLU A 122 -15.86 -2.54 9.08
C GLU A 122 -16.02 -1.01 9.12
N GLN A 123 -15.48 -0.35 10.15
CA GLN A 123 -15.46 1.11 10.26
C GLN A 123 -14.58 1.77 9.21
N ILE A 124 -13.46 1.14 8.83
CA ILE A 124 -12.58 1.65 7.76
C ILE A 124 -13.33 1.66 6.43
N ILE A 125 -14.00 0.54 6.11
CA ILE A 125 -14.82 0.39 4.90
C ILE A 125 -15.95 1.42 4.91
N LEU A 126 -16.71 1.51 6.00
CA LEU A 126 -17.83 2.44 6.14
C LEU A 126 -17.39 3.90 5.96
N LYS A 127 -16.34 4.33 6.65
CA LYS A 127 -15.80 5.69 6.50
C LYS A 127 -15.31 5.97 5.09
N GLY A 128 -14.71 4.97 4.43
CA GLY A 128 -14.28 5.08 3.04
C GLY A 128 -15.45 5.32 2.08
N LYS A 129 -16.51 4.51 2.20
CA LYS A 129 -17.75 4.64 1.42
C LYS A 129 -18.39 6.01 1.60
N LEU A 130 -18.63 6.42 2.85
CA LEU A 130 -19.20 7.74 3.19
C LEU A 130 -18.37 8.91 2.67
N LYS A 131 -17.03 8.79 2.70
CA LYS A 131 -16.16 9.83 2.17
C LYS A 131 -16.19 9.87 0.64
N ASN A 132 -16.33 8.72 -0.02
CA ASN A 132 -16.38 8.64 -1.48
C ASN A 132 -17.71 9.16 -2.03
N GLU A 133 -18.82 8.97 -1.32
CA GLU A 133 -20.13 9.57 -1.63
C GLU A 133 -20.05 11.09 -1.77
N LYS A 134 -19.23 11.76 -0.96
CA LYS A 134 -19.01 13.21 -1.06
C LYS A 134 -18.33 13.64 -2.37
N TYR A 135 -17.73 12.71 -3.09
CA TYR A 135 -17.07 12.97 -4.38
C TYR A 135 -17.96 12.64 -5.58
N PHE A 136 -19.05 11.89 -5.40
CA PHE A 136 -19.95 11.51 -6.50
C PHE A 136 -20.77 12.70 -7.03
N LYS A 137 -20.98 12.75 -8.34
CA LYS A 137 -21.89 13.70 -8.99
C LYS A 137 -23.35 13.31 -8.75
N LYS A 138 -24.19 14.27 -8.33
CA LYS A 138 -25.61 14.03 -7.97
C LYS A 138 -26.48 13.47 -9.12
N ASN A 139 -26.03 13.57 -10.37
CA ASN A 139 -26.78 13.13 -11.56
C ASN A 139 -26.15 11.91 -12.27
N SER A 140 -25.22 11.19 -11.63
CA SER A 140 -24.76 9.91 -12.19
C SER A 140 -25.89 8.90 -12.08
N ASN A 141 -26.53 8.56 -13.19
CA ASN A 141 -27.47 7.44 -13.28
C ASN A 141 -26.74 6.17 -12.82
N ASN A 142 -26.93 5.75 -11.58
CA ASN A 142 -26.50 4.42 -11.16
C ASN A 142 -27.48 3.42 -11.78
N LEU A 143 -27.08 2.86 -12.91
CA LEU A 143 -27.65 1.62 -13.43
C LEU A 143 -27.63 0.57 -12.32
N ASN A 144 -28.83 0.16 -11.90
CA ASN A 144 -29.03 -1.08 -11.16
C ASN A 144 -28.46 -2.23 -11.99
N ASN A 145 -27.27 -2.74 -11.64
CA ASN A 145 -26.74 -3.96 -12.27
C ASN A 145 -25.97 -4.83 -11.27
N GLN A 146 -26.72 -5.68 -10.58
CA GLN A 146 -26.60 -7.14 -10.37
C GLN A 146 -25.25 -7.88 -10.19
N LYS A 147 -24.07 -7.25 -10.10
CA LYS A 147 -22.86 -7.95 -9.64
C LYS A 147 -22.20 -7.21 -8.48
N ILE A 148 -22.10 -7.89 -7.33
CA ILE A 148 -21.46 -7.37 -6.12
C ILE A 148 -19.93 -7.24 -6.33
N TYR A 149 -19.33 -8.05 -7.21
CA TYR A 149 -17.91 -8.02 -7.52
C TYR A 149 -17.67 -8.15 -9.02
N SER A 150 -16.88 -7.23 -9.57
CA SER A 150 -16.54 -7.13 -10.99
C SER A 150 -15.17 -6.46 -11.19
N PHE A 151 -14.65 -6.56 -12.42
CA PHE A 151 -13.42 -5.92 -12.88
C PHE A 151 -13.72 -5.12 -14.14
N PHE A 152 -12.91 -4.11 -14.40
CA PHE A 152 -12.98 -3.30 -15.63
C PHE A 152 -11.56 -2.99 -16.14
N ASN A 153 -11.49 -2.52 -17.38
CA ASN A 153 -10.23 -2.32 -18.08
C ASN A 153 -9.67 -0.91 -17.86
N ALA A 154 -8.40 -0.71 -18.25
CA ALA A 154 -7.72 0.59 -18.14
C ALA A 154 -8.46 1.75 -18.83
N GLU A 155 -9.16 1.46 -19.93
CA GLU A 155 -9.92 2.46 -20.71
C GLU A 155 -11.15 2.96 -19.95
N ASP A 156 -11.81 2.07 -19.20
CA ASP A 156 -13.00 2.37 -18.42
C ASP A 156 -12.69 3.29 -17.22
N ILE A 157 -11.45 3.28 -16.72
CA ILE A 157 -11.04 4.14 -15.59
C ILE A 157 -11.38 5.61 -15.86
N LYS A 158 -11.09 6.12 -17.06
CA LYS A 158 -11.34 7.53 -17.39
C LYS A 158 -12.83 7.85 -17.40
N SER A 159 -13.64 6.95 -17.95
CA SER A 159 -15.10 7.05 -17.94
C SER A 159 -15.62 7.09 -16.50
N GLU A 160 -15.13 6.17 -15.65
CA GLU A 160 -15.55 6.10 -14.25
C GLU A 160 -15.10 7.33 -13.44
N ILE A 161 -13.90 7.87 -13.66
CA ILE A 161 -13.44 9.12 -13.02
C ILE A 161 -14.38 10.29 -13.35
N ASN A 162 -14.98 10.32 -14.53
CA ASN A 162 -15.92 11.40 -14.93
C ASN A 162 -17.20 11.42 -14.07
N ASN A 163 -17.51 10.34 -13.34
CA ASN A 163 -18.64 10.29 -12.41
C ASN A 163 -18.38 11.06 -11.09
N TYR A 164 -17.16 11.52 -10.86
CA TYR A 164 -16.75 12.21 -9.63
C TYR A 164 -16.43 13.70 -9.87
N TYR A 165 -16.71 14.54 -8.88
CA TYR A 165 -16.18 15.90 -8.84
C TYR A 165 -14.69 15.85 -8.50
N LEU A 166 -13.87 16.66 -9.18
CA LEU A 166 -12.47 16.87 -8.79
C LEU A 166 -12.41 17.55 -7.42
N PRO A 167 -11.99 16.85 -6.35
CA PRO A 167 -11.97 17.43 -5.03
C PRO A 167 -10.76 18.35 -4.92
N ASN A 168 -11.00 19.66 -5.10
CA ASN A 168 -10.07 20.75 -4.89
C ASN A 168 -8.82 20.69 -5.80
N LYS A 169 -8.82 21.48 -6.91
CA LYS A 169 -7.74 21.53 -7.91
C LYS A 169 -6.35 21.78 -7.31
N THR A 170 -6.32 22.42 -6.13
CA THR A 170 -5.09 22.74 -5.38
C THR A 170 -4.38 21.52 -4.77
N LYS A 171 -4.98 20.33 -4.79
CA LYS A 171 -4.43 19.12 -4.16
C LYS A 171 -4.21 18.01 -5.19
N LYS A 172 -2.94 17.58 -5.37
CA LYS A 172 -2.55 16.57 -6.37
C LYS A 172 -1.93 15.34 -5.71
N ILE A 173 -2.32 14.14 -6.17
CA ILE A 173 -1.62 12.89 -5.81
C ILE A 173 -0.35 12.82 -6.64
N VAL A 174 0.80 12.77 -5.99
CA VAL A 174 2.12 12.82 -6.65
C VAL A 174 2.98 11.59 -6.40
N GLY A 175 2.60 10.75 -5.45
CA GLY A 175 3.31 9.50 -5.18
C GLY A 175 2.42 8.43 -4.60
N TYR A 176 2.82 7.19 -4.79
CA TYR A 176 2.13 5.99 -4.34
C TYR A 176 3.15 4.92 -3.91
N VAL A 177 2.78 4.13 -2.91
CA VAL A 177 3.54 2.95 -2.47
C VAL A 177 2.59 1.93 -1.84
N GLU A 178 2.84 0.65 -2.07
CA GLU A 178 2.15 -0.45 -1.41
C GLU A 178 3.07 -1.04 -0.33
N ILE A 179 2.56 -1.17 0.90
CA ILE A 179 3.25 -1.84 1.99
C ILE A 179 2.43 -3.08 2.36
N TYR A 180 3.09 -4.24 2.37
CA TYR A 180 2.52 -5.52 2.79
C TYR A 180 3.15 -5.95 4.10
N LEU A 181 2.33 -6.40 5.05
CA LEU A 181 2.81 -7.08 6.25
C LEU A 181 2.71 -8.60 6.04
N LEU A 182 3.76 -9.32 6.40
CA LEU A 182 3.87 -10.76 6.24
C LEU A 182 3.92 -11.43 7.61
N PHE A 183 2.91 -12.24 7.91
CA PHE A 183 2.88 -13.01 9.13
C PHE A 183 3.90 -14.14 9.11
N HIS A 184 4.56 -14.32 10.24
CA HIS A 184 5.43 -15.46 10.50
C HIS A 184 5.05 -16.10 11.83
N MET A 185 5.05 -17.42 11.85
CA MET A 185 5.06 -18.15 13.11
C MET A 185 6.47 -18.04 13.71
N ALA A 186 6.55 -17.83 15.03
CA ALA A 186 7.78 -17.73 15.82
C ALA A 186 8.69 -16.49 15.60
N ARG A 187 8.23 -15.45 14.90
CA ARG A 187 8.92 -14.15 14.86
C ARG A 187 7.98 -12.98 14.56
N LEU A 188 8.49 -11.76 14.68
CA LEU A 188 7.79 -10.54 14.27
C LEU A 188 7.47 -10.55 12.76
N PHE A 189 6.54 -9.70 12.34
CA PHE A 189 6.15 -9.63 10.93
C PHE A 189 7.34 -9.24 10.06
N ASP A 190 7.45 -9.88 8.92
CA ASP A 190 8.23 -9.31 7.82
C ASP A 190 7.34 -8.31 7.07
N SER A 191 7.93 -7.60 6.12
CA SER A 191 7.19 -6.68 5.27
C SER A 191 7.74 -6.64 3.87
N ARG A 192 6.92 -6.17 2.93
CA ARG A 192 7.33 -5.87 1.57
C ARG A 192 6.89 -4.49 1.15
N ILE A 193 7.77 -3.80 0.42
CA ILE A 193 7.43 -2.58 -0.29
C ILE A 193 7.33 -2.90 -1.77
N GLU A 194 6.18 -2.60 -2.34
CA GLU A 194 5.90 -2.78 -3.77
C GLU A 194 5.42 -1.44 -4.36
N ARG A 195 5.58 -1.27 -5.67
CA ARG A 195 5.01 -0.16 -6.45
C ARG A 195 5.26 1.24 -5.88
N LEU A 196 6.50 1.53 -5.47
CA LEU A 196 6.93 2.91 -5.23
C LEU A 196 6.96 3.68 -6.55
N VAL A 197 6.00 4.57 -6.76
CA VAL A 197 5.85 5.33 -8.00
C VAL A 197 5.66 6.82 -7.69
N ILE A 198 6.38 7.67 -8.44
CA ILE A 198 6.25 9.12 -8.40
C ILE A 198 5.74 9.62 -9.75
N HIS A 199 4.76 10.53 -9.71
CA HIS A 199 4.21 11.19 -10.90
C HIS A 199 5.33 11.83 -11.70
N LYS A 200 5.29 11.69 -13.04
CA LYS A 200 6.39 12.07 -13.95
C LYS A 200 6.93 13.48 -13.72
N GLU A 201 6.03 14.46 -13.55
CA GLU A 201 6.36 15.89 -13.32
C GLU A 201 6.99 16.20 -11.94
N TYR A 202 6.95 15.22 -11.03
CA TYR A 202 7.46 15.35 -9.67
C TYR A 202 8.65 14.41 -9.38
N ARG A 203 9.16 13.71 -10.40
CA ARG A 203 10.39 12.91 -10.30
C ARG A 203 11.61 13.81 -10.10
N ASN A 204 12.72 13.24 -9.63
CA ASN A 204 13.98 13.94 -9.32
C ASN A 204 13.87 15.05 -8.25
N LYS A 205 12.77 15.08 -7.47
CA LYS A 205 12.55 16.01 -6.35
C LYS A 205 12.65 15.32 -4.97
N SER A 206 13.37 14.20 -4.88
CA SER A 206 13.53 13.37 -3.67
C SER A 206 12.23 12.84 -3.04
N LEU A 207 11.07 12.96 -3.70
CA LEU A 207 9.80 12.48 -3.15
C LEU A 207 9.76 10.96 -2.94
N GLY A 208 10.42 10.19 -3.81
CA GLY A 208 10.55 8.74 -3.62
C GLY A 208 11.33 8.40 -2.35
N LEU A 209 12.43 9.12 -2.09
CA LEU A 209 13.24 8.95 -0.89
C LEU A 209 12.45 9.33 0.38
N LEU A 210 11.69 10.42 0.31
CA LEU A 210 10.80 10.87 1.37
C LEU A 210 9.72 9.82 1.71
N ILE A 211 9.04 9.27 0.70
CA ILE A 211 8.06 8.19 0.90
C ILE A 211 8.73 7.00 1.58
N MET A 212 9.94 6.63 1.16
CA MET A 212 10.66 5.51 1.75
C MET A 212 11.08 5.75 3.19
N TYR A 213 11.56 6.95 3.56
CA TYR A 213 11.85 7.26 4.96
C TYR A 213 10.62 7.14 5.85
N ILE A 214 9.47 7.66 5.39
CA ILE A 214 8.21 7.53 6.13
C ILE A 214 7.79 6.05 6.21
N SER A 215 7.96 5.29 5.13
CA SER A 215 7.62 3.86 5.08
C SER A 215 8.50 3.03 6.01
N ILE A 216 9.82 3.26 6.04
CA ILE A 216 10.76 2.61 6.96
C ILE A 216 10.40 2.96 8.41
N TYR A 217 10.06 4.21 8.70
CA TYR A 217 9.62 4.62 10.03
C TYR A 217 8.35 3.86 10.46
N LEU A 218 7.36 3.77 9.57
CA LEU A 218 6.14 2.98 9.81
C LEU A 218 6.48 1.51 10.10
N LEU A 219 7.28 0.88 9.24
CA LEU A 219 7.63 -0.52 9.40
C LEU A 219 8.39 -0.79 10.71
N LYS A 220 9.36 0.06 11.04
CA LYS A 220 10.24 -0.14 12.20
C LYS A 220 9.57 0.19 13.53
N TYR A 221 8.88 1.32 13.62
CA TYR A 221 8.44 1.87 14.91
C TYR A 221 6.94 1.74 15.18
N ILE A 222 6.17 1.49 14.13
CA ILE A 222 4.71 1.44 14.23
C ILE A 222 4.20 0.02 14.07
N TYR A 223 4.70 -0.68 13.05
CA TYR A 223 4.33 -2.08 12.78
C TYR A 223 5.31 -3.08 13.39
N HIS A 224 6.44 -2.60 13.93
CA HIS A 224 7.49 -3.42 14.55
C HIS A 224 7.91 -4.61 13.69
N CYS A 225 8.09 -4.38 12.39
CA CYS A 225 8.53 -5.41 11.47
C CYS A 225 9.98 -5.80 11.73
N ASN A 226 10.28 -7.09 11.60
CA ASN A 226 11.61 -7.67 11.69
C ASN A 226 12.51 -7.18 10.54
N ARG A 227 11.96 -7.19 9.32
CA ARG A 227 12.65 -6.75 8.10
C ARG A 227 11.67 -6.29 7.02
N CYS A 228 12.22 -5.65 5.99
CA CYS A 228 11.50 -5.24 4.79
C CYS A 228 12.25 -5.75 3.56
N ASP A 229 11.56 -6.52 2.73
CA ASP A 229 12.09 -7.03 1.46
C ASP A 229 11.48 -6.25 0.29
N LEU A 230 12.21 -6.13 -0.81
CA LEU A 230 11.73 -5.57 -2.06
C LEU A 230 12.44 -6.22 -3.25
N THR A 231 11.80 -6.22 -4.41
CA THR A 231 12.44 -6.59 -5.68
C THR A 231 12.69 -5.33 -6.50
N VAL A 232 13.87 -5.23 -7.12
CA VAL A 232 14.24 -4.06 -7.91
C VAL A 232 14.82 -4.48 -9.25
N GLU A 233 14.15 -4.07 -10.32
CA GLU A 233 14.59 -4.26 -11.71
C GLU A 233 15.04 -2.92 -12.34
N ASN A 234 14.66 -1.80 -11.72
CA ASN A 234 14.96 -0.46 -12.20
C ASN A 234 16.22 0.13 -11.55
N GLU A 235 17.18 0.59 -12.35
CA GLU A 235 18.45 1.14 -11.85
C GLU A 235 18.31 2.40 -10.99
N ILE A 236 17.35 3.28 -11.30
CA ILE A 236 17.10 4.49 -10.51
C ILE A 236 16.61 4.10 -9.11
N ALA A 237 15.68 3.14 -9.05
CA ALA A 237 15.19 2.58 -7.80
C ALA A 237 16.32 1.87 -7.03
N LEU A 238 17.19 1.13 -7.70
CA LEU A 238 18.34 0.46 -7.06
C LEU A 238 19.27 1.46 -6.36
N LYS A 239 19.59 2.58 -7.04
CA LYS A 239 20.39 3.66 -6.43
C LYS A 239 19.71 4.25 -5.19
N LEU A 240 18.39 4.42 -5.24
CA LEU A 240 17.61 4.90 -4.10
C LEU A 240 17.66 3.90 -2.93
N TYR A 241 17.47 2.60 -3.18
CA TYR A 241 17.46 1.58 -2.14
C TYR A 241 18.84 1.38 -1.49
N LYS A 242 19.93 1.45 -2.28
CA LYS A 242 21.30 1.43 -1.74
C LYS A 242 21.54 2.59 -0.76
N LYS A 243 21.06 3.80 -1.08
CA LYS A 243 21.14 4.96 -0.16
C LYS A 243 20.38 4.75 1.16
N LEU A 244 19.39 3.86 1.16
CA LEU A 244 18.60 3.50 2.33
C LEU A 244 19.12 2.24 3.03
N ASN A 245 20.34 1.81 2.72
CA ASN A 245 21.01 0.62 3.28
C ASN A 245 20.29 -0.70 3.01
N PHE A 246 19.48 -0.78 1.94
CA PHE A 246 19.06 -2.09 1.43
C PHE A 246 20.28 -2.82 0.85
N ILE A 247 20.48 -4.05 1.27
CA ILE A 247 21.52 -4.95 0.78
C ILE A 247 20.93 -5.95 -0.21
N ASN A 248 21.77 -6.41 -1.14
CA ASN A 248 21.36 -7.51 -2.02
C ASN A 248 21.23 -8.80 -1.20
N VAL A 249 20.13 -9.52 -1.37
CA VAL A 249 19.90 -10.82 -0.74
C VAL A 249 20.19 -11.88 -1.81
N PRO A 250 21.22 -12.75 -1.64
CA PRO A 250 21.65 -13.69 -2.66
C PRO A 250 20.71 -14.91 -2.72
N THR A 251 19.49 -14.69 -3.18
CA THR A 251 18.46 -15.73 -3.36
C THR A 251 17.97 -15.77 -4.80
N ASN A 252 17.51 -16.94 -5.23
CA ASN A 252 16.89 -17.11 -6.55
C ASN A 252 15.39 -16.80 -6.45
N VAL A 253 14.93 -15.83 -7.24
CA VAL A 253 13.50 -15.49 -7.35
C VAL A 253 12.89 -16.29 -8.50
N TYR A 254 11.94 -17.17 -8.18
CA TYR A 254 11.15 -17.91 -9.17
C TYR A 254 9.72 -17.38 -9.19
N ARG A 255 9.12 -17.28 -10.39
CA ARG A 255 7.74 -16.81 -10.57
C ARG A 255 6.93 -17.84 -11.35
N LEU A 256 5.81 -18.27 -10.78
CA LEU A 256 4.77 -19.02 -11.48
C LEU A 256 3.54 -18.13 -11.63
N ASN A 257 3.12 -17.87 -12.88
CA ASN A 257 1.92 -17.10 -13.16
C ASN A 257 0.70 -18.03 -13.09
N LEU A 258 0.02 -18.06 -11.94
CA LEU A 258 -1.18 -18.90 -11.73
C LEU A 258 -2.37 -18.40 -12.56
N TYR A 259 -2.59 -17.08 -12.56
CA TYR A 259 -3.53 -16.40 -13.44
C TYR A 259 -2.82 -15.18 -14.02
N THR A 260 -2.94 -14.98 -15.34
CA THR A 260 -2.64 -13.68 -15.93
C THR A 260 -3.91 -12.86 -15.90
N ASN A 261 -3.81 -11.52 -15.83
CA ASN A 261 -4.98 -10.64 -15.91
C ASN A 261 -5.81 -10.90 -17.17
N TYR A 262 -5.21 -11.44 -18.23
CA TYR A 262 -5.90 -11.82 -19.47
C TYR A 262 -6.62 -13.18 -19.37
N ASN A 263 -6.10 -14.11 -18.57
CA ASN A 263 -6.60 -15.50 -18.47
C ASN A 263 -7.70 -15.70 -17.42
N ILE A 264 -8.01 -14.70 -16.57
CA ILE A 264 -9.16 -14.78 -15.62
C ILE A 264 -10.48 -15.06 -16.37
N LEU A 265 -10.54 -14.76 -17.66
CA LEU A 265 -11.75 -14.84 -18.49
C LEU A 265 -11.86 -16.11 -19.35
N SER A 266 -10.85 -17.00 -19.39
CA SER A 266 -10.88 -18.16 -20.30
C SER A 266 -10.54 -19.51 -19.65
N ASN A 267 -11.59 -20.35 -19.60
CA ASN A 267 -11.68 -21.82 -19.55
C ASN A 267 -11.28 -22.60 -18.29
N ASN A 268 -12.26 -23.42 -17.84
CA ASN A 268 -12.23 -24.45 -16.78
C ASN A 268 -11.20 -25.59 -16.97
N TYR A 269 -10.40 -25.58 -18.04
CA TYR A 269 -9.53 -26.70 -18.41
C TYR A 269 -8.30 -26.89 -17.49
N SER A 270 -7.85 -25.85 -16.77
CA SER A 270 -6.67 -25.98 -15.89
C SER A 270 -6.96 -26.72 -14.57
N ILE A 271 -8.16 -26.57 -14.02
CA ILE A 271 -8.53 -27.14 -12.72
C ILE A 271 -8.52 -28.67 -12.77
N GLN A 272 -8.99 -29.27 -13.87
CA GLN A 272 -9.07 -30.72 -14.03
C GLN A 272 -7.68 -31.37 -14.05
N ASN A 273 -6.73 -30.77 -14.77
CA ASN A 273 -5.35 -31.24 -14.82
C ASN A 273 -4.67 -31.18 -13.44
N ASP A 274 -4.90 -30.10 -12.67
CA ASP A 274 -4.36 -29.99 -11.31
C ASP A 274 -4.93 -31.07 -10.39
N ILE A 275 -6.22 -31.39 -10.50
CA ILE A 275 -6.87 -32.48 -9.75
C ILE A 275 -6.25 -33.83 -10.12
N GLU A 276 -6.10 -34.12 -11.42
CA GLU A 276 -5.51 -35.38 -11.91
C GLU A 276 -4.05 -35.54 -11.46
N ASN A 277 -3.28 -34.47 -11.48
CA ASN A 277 -1.90 -34.45 -10.98
C ASN A 277 -1.84 -34.78 -9.48
N ILE A 278 -2.70 -34.16 -8.67
CA ILE A 278 -2.79 -34.45 -7.23
C ILE A 278 -3.22 -35.90 -6.99
N GLN A 279 -4.22 -36.39 -7.72
CA GLN A 279 -4.70 -37.78 -7.59
C GLN A 279 -3.63 -38.80 -7.98
N THR A 280 -2.92 -38.55 -9.08
CA THR A 280 -1.81 -39.39 -9.54
C THR A 280 -0.70 -39.46 -8.50
N PHE A 281 -0.34 -38.31 -7.90
CA PHE A 281 0.63 -38.26 -6.81
C PHE A 281 0.17 -39.10 -5.59
N MET A 282 -1.09 -38.94 -5.16
CA MET A 282 -1.65 -39.70 -4.04
C MET A 282 -1.69 -41.21 -4.32
N HIS A 283 -2.04 -41.62 -5.54
CA HIS A 283 -2.03 -43.02 -5.96
C HIS A 283 -0.62 -43.62 -5.94
N ASN A 284 0.39 -42.87 -6.41
CA ASN A 284 1.79 -43.31 -6.42
C ASN A 284 2.39 -43.47 -5.01
N ILE A 285 1.97 -42.66 -4.02
CA ILE A 285 2.35 -42.87 -2.62
C ILE A 285 1.73 -44.14 -2.06
N ASN A 286 0.42 -44.34 -2.27
CA ASN A 286 -0.32 -45.46 -1.70
C ASN A 286 0.09 -46.82 -2.30
N THR A 287 0.49 -46.85 -3.57
CA THR A 287 1.00 -48.07 -4.22
C THR A 287 2.42 -48.43 -3.80
N LYS A 288 3.26 -47.43 -3.48
CA LYS A 288 4.60 -47.67 -2.91
C LYS A 288 4.55 -48.18 -1.47
N ASN A 289 3.56 -47.78 -0.67
CA ASN A 289 3.38 -48.23 0.72
C ASN A 289 2.71 -49.62 0.85
N LYS A 290 2.33 -50.26 -0.27
CA LYS A 290 1.76 -51.63 -0.32
C LYS A 290 2.78 -52.69 -0.77
N LYS A 291 4.05 -52.32 -0.89
CA LYS A 291 5.19 -53.23 -1.02
C LYS A 291 5.98 -53.22 0.28
#